data_AF-A0A0C2ZGW3-F1
#
_entry.id   AF-A0A0C2ZGW3-F1
#
_cell.length_a   1.000
_cell.length_b   1.000
_cell.length_c   1.000
_cell.angle_alpha   90.00
_cell.angle_beta   90.00
_cell.angle_gamma   90.00
#
_symmetry.space_group_name_H-M   'P 1'
#
loop_
_entity.id
_entity.type
_entity.pdbx_description
1 polymer ?
#
loop_
_entity_poly.entity_id
_entity_poly.type
_entity_poly.pdbx_seq_one_letter_code
_entity_poly.pdbx_strand_id
1 'polypeptide(L)' 'MKIATIVSSILLFVWVFLTMLVIWTDSLNEALYVKLSITIGIVVVATILIAIALREYGQEKAMKDHNYLD' A
#
# COMPACT_ATOMS: atom_id res chain seq x y z
N MET A 1 9.13 -6.64 1.65
CA MET A 1 7.86 -7.40 1.69
C MET A 1 7.13 -7.23 3.02
N LYS A 2 7.57 -7.82 4.15
CA LYS A 2 6.83 -7.77 5.44
C LYS A 2 6.38 -6.36 5.85
N ILE A 3 7.26 -5.37 5.77
CA ILE A 3 6.94 -3.96 6.12
C ILE A 3 5.87 -3.38 5.19
N ALA A 4 6.01 -3.57 3.87
CA ALA A 4 5.04 -3.08 2.89
C ALA A 4 3.65 -3.72 3.07
N THR A 5 3.63 -5.02 3.39
CA THR A 5 2.38 -5.73 3.73
C THR A 5 1.74 -5.16 4.99
N ILE A 6 2.52 -4.92 6.05
CA ILE A 6 2.02 -4.32 7.30
C ILE A 6 1.44 -2.92 7.04
N VAL A 7 2.17 -2.07 6.31
CA VAL A 7 1.73 -0.71 5.97
C VAL A 7 0.43 -0.74 5.16
N SER A 8 0.36 -1.62 4.15
CA SER A 8 -0.84 -1.76 3.31
C SER A 8 -2.04 -2.28 4.11
N SER A 9 -1.83 -3.23 5.03
CA SER A 9 -2.90 -3.74 5.91
C SER A 9 -3.44 -2.68 6.87
N ILE A 10 -2.57 -1.84 7.44
CA ILE A 10 -2.99 -0.74 8.31
C ILE A 10 -3.81 0.28 7.51
N LEU A 11 -3.35 0.67 6.31
CA LEU A 11 -4.08 1.59 5.44
C LEU A 11 -5.45 1.04 5.06
N LEU A 12 -5.54 -0.25 4.75
CA LEU A 12 -6.81 -0.91 4.46
C LEU A 12 -7.73 -0.89 5.69
N PHE A 13 -7.21 -1.20 6.87
CA PHE A 13 -7.97 -1.16 8.12
C PHE A 13 -8.53 0.24 8.39
N VAL A 14 -7.71 1.28 8.22
CA VAL A 14 -8.14 2.68 8.35
C VAL A 14 -9.25 3.01 7.35
N TRP A 15 -9.11 2.58 6.09
CA TRP A 15 -10.13 2.82 5.07
C TRP A 15 -11.46 2.10 5.36
N VAL A 16 -11.41 0.86 5.87
CA VAL A 16 -12.62 0.12 6.30
C VAL A 16 -13.31 0.84 7.44
N PHE A 17 -12.56 1.27 8.46
CA PHE A 17 -13.12 1.98 9.60
C PHE A 17 -13.76 3.31 9.17
N LEU A 18 -13.10 4.05 8.28
CA LEU A 18 -13.60 5.30 7.73
C LEU A 18 -14.88 5.07 6.89
N THR A 19 -14.91 4.01 6.09
CA THR A 19 -16.10 3.63 5.30
C THR A 19 -17.27 3.27 6.22
N MET A 20 -17.01 2.55 7.31
CA MET A 20 -18.02 2.26 8.32
C MET A 20 -18.54 3.55 8.96
N LEU A 21 -17.67 4.50 9.31
CA LEU A 21 -18.12 5.80 9.84
C LEU A 21 -19.00 6.58 8.84
N VAL A 22 -18.65 6.59 7.56
CA VAL A 22 -19.45 7.28 6.52
C VAL A 22 -20.82 6.64 6.33
N ILE A 23 -20.91 5.31 6.38
CA ILE A 23 -22.20 4.61 6.24
C ILE A 23 -23.13 4.89 7.42
N TRP A 24 -22.58 4.99 8.63
CA TRP A 24 -23.36 5.14 9.86
C TRP A 24 -23.59 6.61 10.26
N THR A 25 -22.83 7.53 9.67
CA THR A 25 -22.92 8.96 9.97
C THR A 25 -22.92 9.77 8.68
N ASP A 26 -23.93 10.61 8.48
CA ASP A 26 -23.96 11.62 7.39
C ASP A 26 -22.99 12.79 7.65
N SER A 27 -21.99 12.60 8.51
CA SER A 27 -21.08 13.66 8.96
C SER A 27 -19.98 13.99 7.94
N LEU A 28 -19.79 13.14 6.93
CA LEU A 28 -18.68 13.22 5.99
C LEU A 28 -19.17 13.57 4.58
N ASN A 29 -18.63 14.65 4.02
CA ASN A 29 -18.94 15.07 2.66
C ASN A 29 -18.53 13.97 1.65
N GLU A 30 -19.47 13.57 0.78
CA GLU A 30 -19.26 12.52 -0.23
C GLU A 30 -18.03 12.79 -1.12
N ALA A 31 -17.85 14.02 -1.58
CA ALA A 31 -16.71 14.39 -2.41
C ALA A 31 -15.38 14.28 -1.65
N LEU A 32 -15.39 14.54 -0.34
CA LEU A 32 -14.21 14.39 0.51
C LEU A 32 -13.91 12.90 0.77
N TYR A 33 -14.93 12.08 1.01
CA TYR A 33 -14.79 10.62 1.15
C TYR A 33 -14.20 9.97 -0.11
N VAL A 34 -14.68 10.34 -1.29
CA VAL A 34 -14.18 9.82 -2.57
C VAL A 34 -12.71 10.19 -2.77
N LYS A 35 -12.34 11.46 -2.52
CA LYS A 35 -10.93 11.91 -2.63
C LYS A 35 -10.02 11.14 -1.67
N LEU A 36 -10.44 10.93 -0.42
CA LEU A 36 -9.70 10.14 0.56
C LEU A 36 -9.53 8.69 0.12
N SER A 37 -10.60 8.06 -0.37
CA SER A 37 -10.59 6.68 -0.83
C SER A 37 -9.62 6.49 -2.00
N ILE A 38 -9.67 7.38 -3.00
CA ILE A 38 -8.74 7.38 -4.14
C ILE A 38 -7.30 7.56 -3.65
N THR A 39 -7.07 8.51 -2.75
CA THR A 39 -5.73 8.79 -2.20
C THR A 39 -5.15 7.57 -1.49
N ILE A 40 -5.92 6.93 -0.61
CA ILE A 40 -5.48 5.71 0.08
C ILE A 40 -5.19 4.59 -0.93
N GLY A 41 -6.04 4.42 -1.93
CA GLY A 41 -5.83 3.45 -3.01
C GLY A 41 -4.51 3.67 -3.75
N ILE A 42 -4.22 4.91 -4.15
CA ILE A 42 -2.96 5.28 -4.82
C ILE A 42 -1.76 4.98 -3.92
N VAL A 43 -1.82 5.33 -2.63
CA VAL A 43 -0.73 5.08 -1.67
C VAL A 43 -0.47 3.59 -1.50
N VAL A 44 -1.51 2.76 -1.43
CA VAL A 44 -1.35 1.29 -1.33
C VAL A 44 -0.69 0.74 -2.59
N VAL A 45 -1.16 1.12 -3.78
CA VAL A 45 -0.57 0.67 -5.04
C VAL A 45 0.90 1.10 -5.16
N ALA A 46 1.21 2.36 -4.86
CA ALA A 46 2.59 2.87 -4.88
C ALA A 46 3.49 2.10 -3.90
N THR A 47 3.01 1.84 -2.69
CA THR A 47 3.75 1.08 -1.66
C THR A 47 4.07 -0.34 -2.13
N ILE A 48 3.11 -1.00 -2.79
CA ILE A 48 3.30 -2.35 -3.34
C ILE A 48 4.33 -2.32 -4.48
N LEU A 49 4.22 -1.38 -5.43
CA LEU A 49 5.16 -1.26 -6.55
C LEU A 49 6.59 -1.02 -6.06
N ILE A 50 6.78 -0.11 -5.10
CA ILE A 50 8.09 0.14 -4.48
C ILE A 50 8.62 -1.12 -3.80
N ALA A 51 7.75 -1.85 -3.09
CA ALA A 51 8.15 -3.07 -2.39
C ALA A 51 8.55 -4.21 -3.35
N ILE A 52 7.91 -4.30 -4.52
CA ILE A 52 8.28 -5.24 -5.59
C ILE A 52 9.63 -4.83 -6.18
N ALA A 53 9.79 -3.56 -6.56
CA ALA A 53 11.05 -3.07 -7.11
C ALA A 53 12.22 -3.34 -6.14
N LEU A 54 12.08 -2.99 -4.85
CA LEU A 54 13.10 -3.27 -3.84
C LEU A 54 13.43 -4.76 -3.69
N ARG A 55 12.43 -5.64 -3.84
CA ARG A 55 12.65 -7.08 -3.83
C ARG A 55 13.42 -7.52 -5.07
N GLU A 56 13.05 -7.07 -6.25
CA GLU A 56 13.73 -7.43 -7.50
C GLU A 56 15.19 -6.97 -7.48
N TYR A 57 15.45 -5.71 -7.11
CA TYR A 57 16.82 -5.20 -6.94
C TYR A 57 17.62 -5.99 -5.89
N GLY A 58 16.98 -6.36 -4.77
CA GLY A 58 17.63 -7.17 -3.74
C GLY A 58 17.96 -8.59 -4.20
N GLN A 59 17.07 -9.22 -4.97
CA GLN A 59 17.29 -10.55 -5.53
C GLN A 59 18.38 -10.54 -6.61
N GLU A 60 18.40 -9.53 -7.48
CA GLU A 60 19.44 -9.37 -8.51
C GLU A 60 20.82 -9.20 -7.86
N LYS A 61 20.93 -8.37 -6.83
CA LYS A 61 22.17 -8.18 -6.07
C LYS A 61 22.63 -9.48 -5.39
N ALA A 62 21.71 -10.23 -4.78
CA ALA A 62 22.03 -11.51 -4.14
C ALA A 62 22.51 -12.58 -5.14
N MET A 63 22.00 -12.59 -6.38
CA MET A 63 22.44 -13.53 -7.41
C MET A 63 23.82 -13.19 -8.00
N LYS A 64 24.16 -11.90 -8.11
CA LYS A 64 25.51 -11.45 -8.46
C LYS A 64 26.54 -11.76 -7.36
N ASP A 65 26.17 -11.55 -6.09
CA ASP A 65 27.06 -11.79 -4.94
C ASP A 65 27.42 -13.28 -4.78
N HIS A 66 26.53 -14.17 -5.22
CA HIS A 66 26.76 -15.61 -5.25
C HIS A 66 27.34 -16.13 -6.58
N ASN A 67 27.82 -15.25 -7.47
CA ASN A 67 28.49 -15.59 -8.74
C ASN A 67 27.64 -16.47 -9.69
N TYR A 68 26.30 -16.43 -9.56
CA TYR A 68 25.38 -17.09 -10.48
C TYR A 68 25.10 -16.26 -11.73
N LEU A 69 25.38 -14.96 -11.65
CA LEU A 69 25.35 -14.01 -12.76
C LEU A 69 26.70 -13.31 -12.74
N ASP A 70 27.48 -13.50 -13.81
CA ASP A 70 28.77 -12.84 -14.05
C ASP A 70 28.63 -11.31 -14.08
#